data_AF-A0A9D4HTI3-F1
#
_entry.id   AF-A0A9D4HTI3-F1
#
_cell.length_a   1.000
_cell.length_b   1.000
_cell.length_c   1.000
_cell.angle_alpha   90.00
_cell.angle_beta   90.00
_cell.angle_gamma   90.00
#
_symmetry.space_group_name_H-M   'P 1'
#
loop_
_entity.id
_entity.type
_entity.pdbx_description
1 polymer ?
#
loop_
_entity_poly.entity_id
_entity_poly.type
_entity_poly.pdbx_seq_one_letter_code
_entity_poly.pdbx_strand_id
1 'polypeptide(L)' 'MTLPDYESAWTDIASSNTSASSYKEFAHKLGEVPILVDVQVKAIDGPNKGYIFQASGG' A
#
# COMPACT_ATOMS: atom_id res chain seq x y z
N MET A 1 -9.31 -0.45 -20.17
CA MET A 1 -8.91 -0.39 -18.75
C MET A 1 -8.39 -1.77 -18.42
N THR A 2 -7.10 -1.92 -18.18
CA THR A 2 -6.48 -3.22 -17.82
C THR A 2 -6.60 -3.41 -16.31
N LEU A 3 -7.06 -4.58 -15.88
CA LEU A 3 -7.09 -4.95 -14.47
C LEU A 3 -5.67 -5.35 -14.02
N PRO A 4 -5.28 -5.09 -12.76
CA PRO A 4 -4.01 -5.58 -12.25
C PRO A 4 -4.06 -7.11 -12.06
N ASP A 5 -2.93 -7.77 -12.26
CA ASP A 5 -2.81 -9.23 -12.01
C ASP A 5 -2.95 -9.58 -10.52
N TYR A 6 -2.75 -8.60 -9.63
CA TYR A 6 -2.96 -8.71 -8.20
C TYR A 6 -3.50 -7.40 -7.62
N GLU A 7 -4.52 -7.50 -6.78
CA GLU A 7 -5.05 -6.39 -5.98
C GLU A 7 -5.20 -6.86 -4.53
N SER A 8 -4.71 -6.07 -3.58
CA SER A 8 -4.92 -6.33 -2.16
C SER A 8 -6.17 -5.59 -1.65
N ALA A 9 -6.74 -6.06 -0.54
CA ALA A 9 -7.74 -5.30 0.19
C ALA A 9 -7.08 -4.20 1.04
N TRP A 10 -7.83 -3.12 1.30
CA TRP A 10 -7.43 -2.12 2.28
C TRP A 10 -7.13 -2.78 3.63
N THR A 11 -5.94 -2.52 4.15
CA THR A 11 -5.45 -3.09 5.41
C THR A 11 -4.93 -1.97 6.29
N ASP A 12 -5.29 -2.00 7.57
CA ASP A 12 -4.82 -1.01 8.52
C ASP A 12 -3.32 -1.15 8.79
N ILE A 13 -2.65 0.00 8.82
CA ILE A 13 -1.22 0.13 9.13
C ILE A 13 -1.03 1.27 10.13
N ALA A 14 -0.06 1.13 11.02
CA ALA A 14 0.25 2.18 11.99
C ALA A 14 1.27 3.15 11.38
N SER A 15 0.98 4.45 11.41
CA SER A 15 1.97 5.49 11.12
C SER A 15 2.91 5.66 12.32
N SER A 16 3.79 4.70 12.55
CA SER A 16 4.77 4.73 13.64
C SER A 16 6.17 4.49 13.09
N ASN A 17 7.16 5.22 13.59
CA ASN A 17 8.56 5.07 13.22
C ASN A 17 9.33 4.04 14.06
N THR A 18 8.68 3.40 15.03
CA THR A 18 9.33 2.52 16.02
C THR A 18 8.72 1.12 16.12
N SER A 19 7.66 0.83 15.36
CA SER A 19 6.92 -0.44 15.45
C SER A 19 7.07 -1.28 14.19
N ALA A 20 7.11 -2.61 14.35
CA ALA A 20 6.96 -3.57 13.24
C ALA A 20 5.60 -3.43 12.50
N SER A 21 4.67 -2.63 13.02
CA SER A 21 3.39 -2.32 12.37
C SER A 21 3.46 -1.16 11.38
N SER A 22 4.66 -0.61 11.14
CA SER A 22 4.91 0.53 10.25
C SER A 22 5.03 0.18 8.77
N TYR A 23 5.18 -1.11 8.47
CA TYR A 23 5.19 -1.66 7.12
C TYR A 23 4.25 -2.86 7.03
N LYS A 24 3.83 -3.18 5.81
CA LYS A 24 3.04 -4.37 5.47
C LYS A 24 3.63 -5.01 4.22
N GLU A 25 3.70 -6.33 4.24
CA GLU A 25 4.13 -7.13 3.10
C GLU A 25 2.92 -7.89 2.53
N PHE A 26 2.85 -7.95 1.21
CA PHE A 26 1.77 -8.61 0.50
C PHE A 26 2.35 -9.65 -0.46
N ALA A 27 1.95 -10.92 -0.27
CA ALA A 27 2.33 -11.99 -1.17
C ALA A 27 1.37 -12.02 -2.38
N HIS A 28 1.82 -11.50 -3.52
CA HIS A 28 1.03 -11.43 -4.76
C HIS A 28 1.03 -12.73 -5.59
N LYS A 29 1.91 -13.69 -5.27
CA LYS A 29 2.01 -15.03 -5.93
C LYS A 29 2.25 -15.02 -7.44
N LEU A 30 2.80 -13.95 -8.00
CA LEU A 30 3.14 -13.88 -9.43
C LEU A 30 4.43 -14.66 -9.78
N GLY A 31 5.19 -15.10 -8.79
CA GLY A 31 6.43 -15.87 -8.99
C GLY A 31 7.64 -15.04 -9.45
N GLU A 32 7.47 -13.73 -9.61
CA GLU A 32 8.49 -12.77 -10.04
C GLU A 32 8.28 -11.40 -9.37
N VAL A 33 9.27 -10.51 -9.45
CA VAL A 33 9.13 -9.15 -8.91
C VAL A 33 8.24 -8.32 -9.85
N PRO A 34 7.16 -7.68 -9.35
CA PRO A 34 6.32 -6.83 -10.18
C PRO A 34 7.08 -5.63 -10.76
N ILE A 35 6.88 -5.32 -12.05
CA ILE A 35 7.53 -4.19 -12.73
C ILE A 35 6.70 -2.90 -12.62
N LEU A 36 5.37 -3.02 -12.63
CA LEU A 36 4.44 -1.89 -12.52
C LEU A 36 3.50 -2.14 -11.35
N VAL A 37 3.50 -1.23 -10.38
CA VAL A 37 2.64 -1.27 -9.21
C VAL A 37 2.01 0.08 -8.96
N ASP A 38 0.77 0.07 -8.48
CA ASP A 38 0.13 1.23 -7.85
C ASP A 38 -0.03 0.91 -6.37
N VAL A 39 0.46 1.80 -5.50
CA VAL A 39 0.40 1.61 -4.05
C VAL A 39 -0.23 2.84 -3.43
N GLN A 40 -1.30 2.62 -2.68
CA GLN A 40 -2.13 3.67 -2.11
C GLN A 40 -2.18 3.54 -0.60
N VAL A 41 -2.03 4.67 0.10
CA VAL A 41 -2.21 4.76 1.55
C VAL A 41 -3.25 5.83 1.86
N LYS A 42 -4.31 5.46 2.57
CA LYS A 42 -5.37 6.38 2.96
C LYS A 42 -5.24 6.76 4.43
N ALA A 43 -5.21 8.06 4.71
CA ALA A 43 -5.30 8.54 6.09
C ALA A 43 -6.73 8.36 6.62
N ILE A 44 -6.88 7.62 7.70
CA ILE A 44 -8.18 7.35 8.35
C ILE A 44 -8.51 8.37 9.45
N ASP A 45 -7.51 9.11 9.93
CA ASP A 45 -7.63 10.16 10.94
C ASP A 45 -6.70 11.36 10.67
N GLY A 46 -6.66 12.28 11.64
CA GLY A 46 -5.74 13.42 11.62
C GLY A 46 -6.09 14.50 10.57
N PRO A 47 -5.16 15.46 10.34
CA PRO A 47 -5.38 16.58 9.44
C PRO A 47 -5.62 16.19 7.98
N ASN A 48 -5.11 15.01 7.57
CA ASN A 48 -5.21 14.51 6.20
C ASN A 48 -6.32 13.47 6.02
N LYS A 49 -7.24 13.34 6.97
CA LYS A 49 -8.29 12.33 6.95
C LYS A 49 -9.02 12.30 5.59
N GLY A 50 -9.04 11.12 4.98
CA GLY A 50 -9.66 10.85 3.69
C GLY A 50 -8.73 11.02 2.48
N TYR A 51 -7.56 11.64 2.65
CA TYR A 51 -6.58 11.78 1.58
C TYR A 51 -5.90 10.44 1.26
N ILE A 52 -5.68 10.19 -0.03
CA ILE A 52 -4.96 9.02 -0.54
C ILE A 52 -3.60 9.48 -1.04
N PHE A 53 -2.56 9.03 -0.36
CA PHE A 53 -1.18 9.20 -0.78
C PHE A 53 -0.84 8.10 -1.78
N GLN A 54 -0.33 8.52 -2.95
CA GLN A 54 0.23 7.62 -3.95
C GLN A 54 1.70 7.38 -3.62
N ALA A 55 2.15 6.14 -3.68
CA ALA A 55 3.57 5.84 -3.51
C ALA A 55 4.33 6.01 -4.83
N SER A 56 5.60 6.38 -4.72
CA SER A 56 6.57 6.28 -5.82
C SER A 56 7.56 5.17 -5.52
N GLY A 57 7.69 4.20 -6.42
CA GLY A 57 8.78 3.23 -6.44
C GLY A 57 9.91 3.72 -7.35
N GLY A 58 11.16 3.43 -6.99
CA GLY A 58 12.36 3.69 -7.80
C GLY A 58 13.09 2.40 -8.13
#